data_AF-F8GH15-F1
#
_entry.id   AF-F8GH15-F1
#
_cell.length_a   1.000
_cell.length_b   1.000
_cell.length_c   1.000
_cell.angle_alpha   90.00
_cell.angle_beta   90.00
_cell.angle_gamma   90.00
#
_symmetry.space_group_name_H-M   'P 1'
#
loop_
_entity.id
_entity.type
_entity.pdbx_description
1 polymer ?
#
loop_
_entity_poly.entity_id
_entity_poly.type
_entity_poly.pdbx_seq_one_letter_code
_entity_poly.pdbx_strand_id
1 'polypeptide(L)'
;MHNNITVTQAINSAYPELPSQPRTLLTVRQFSDKHSAFTQGAIRNLIFLAESRKTSKGIITGNGLNIALVRIGRKLLIDEAKFFQWIDEQQEISK
;
A
#
# COMPACT_ATOMS: atom_id res chain seq x y z
N MET A 1 27.44 35.10 6.21
CA MET A 1 25.99 35.12 6.45
C MET A 1 25.34 34.60 5.18
N HIS A 2 24.90 33.33 5.18
CA HIS A 2 24.63 32.56 3.95
C HIS A 2 23.13 32.45 3.65
N ASN A 3 22.74 32.97 2.49
CA ASN A 3 21.39 33.18 1.97
C ASN A 3 20.74 31.89 1.41
N ASN A 4 20.48 30.90 2.25
CA ASN A 4 19.92 29.62 1.78
C ASN A 4 18.38 29.56 1.90
N ILE A 5 17.76 30.58 2.49
CA ILE A 5 16.33 30.59 2.85
C ILE A 5 15.45 31.04 1.66
N THR A 6 16.00 31.86 0.76
CA THR A 6 15.25 32.50 -0.34
C THR A 6 14.86 31.52 -1.45
N VAL A 7 15.71 30.52 -1.74
CA VAL A 7 15.46 29.56 -2.82
C VAL A 7 14.31 28.63 -2.45
N THR A 8 14.34 28.01 -1.28
CA THR A 8 13.29 27.08 -0.83
C THR A 8 11.91 27.75 -0.71
N GLN A 9 11.87 29.00 -0.25
CA GLN A 9 10.63 29.78 -0.16
C GLN A 9 10.07 30.13 -1.55
N ALA A 10 10.94 30.51 -2.51
CA ALA A 10 10.53 30.82 -3.87
C ALA A 10 9.97 29.60 -4.62
N ILE A 11 10.58 28.41 -4.43
CA ILE A 11 10.11 27.16 -5.05
C ILE A 11 8.71 26.80 -4.53
N ASN A 12 8.49 26.86 -3.22
CA ASN A 12 7.18 26.53 -2.62
C ASN A 12 6.07 27.52 -3.04
N SER A 13 6.40 28.78 -3.28
CA SER A 13 5.44 29.78 -3.76
C SER A 13 5.10 29.66 -5.25
N ALA A 14 6.04 29.16 -6.08
CA ALA A 14 5.84 28.99 -7.51
C ALA A 14 5.07 27.70 -7.86
N TYR A 15 5.12 26.70 -6.98
CA TYR A 15 4.41 25.44 -7.11
C TYR A 15 3.57 25.18 -5.86
N PRO A 16 2.37 25.78 -5.74
CA PRO A 16 1.44 25.41 -4.66
C PRO A 16 1.05 23.94 -4.85
N GLU A 17 1.53 23.06 -3.96
CA GLU A 17 1.25 21.62 -3.91
C GLU A 17 1.25 20.94 -5.29
N LEU A 18 2.42 20.46 -5.75
CA LEU A 18 2.49 19.57 -6.90
C LEU A 18 1.43 18.46 -6.72
N PRO A 19 0.60 18.17 -7.74
CA PRO A 19 -0.47 17.19 -7.60
C PRO A 19 0.13 15.88 -7.09
N SER A 20 -0.37 15.40 -5.94
CA SER A 20 0.11 14.15 -5.35
C SER A 20 0.12 13.09 -6.43
N GLN A 21 1.26 12.43 -6.64
CA GLN A 21 1.43 11.44 -7.70
C GLN A 21 0.21 10.51 -7.76
N PRO A 22 -0.36 10.26 -8.94
CA PRO A 22 -1.58 9.49 -9.05
C PRO A 22 -1.38 8.10 -8.43
N ARG A 23 -2.30 7.70 -7.55
CA ARG A 23 -2.22 6.39 -6.89
C ARG A 23 -2.28 5.28 -7.93
N THR A 24 -1.31 4.37 -7.88
CA THR A 24 -1.30 3.19 -8.75
C THR A 24 -2.19 2.11 -8.14
N LEU A 25 -3.42 2.00 -8.66
CA LEU A 25 -4.41 1.00 -8.25
C LEU A 25 -4.46 -0.15 -9.27
N LEU A 26 -4.12 -1.35 -8.83
CA LEU A 26 -4.01 -2.53 -9.69
C LEU A 26 -4.99 -3.61 -9.28
N THR A 27 -5.61 -4.30 -10.24
CA THR A 27 -6.26 -5.58 -9.94
C THR A 27 -5.23 -6.63 -9.52
N VAL A 28 -5.67 -7.71 -8.86
CA VAL A 28 -4.79 -8.84 -8.48
C VAL A 28 -3.96 -9.34 -9.67
N ARG A 29 -4.58 -9.44 -10.86
CA ARG A 29 -3.89 -9.85 -12.08
C ARG A 29 -2.82 -8.84 -12.48
N GLN A 30 -3.18 -7.56 -12.62
CA GLN A 30 -2.23 -6.51 -13.01
C GLN A 30 -1.07 -6.38 -12.02
N PHE A 31 -1.33 -6.52 -10.72
CA PHE A 31 -0.30 -6.49 -9.70
C PHE A 31 0.68 -7.66 -9.87
N SER A 32 0.16 -8.88 -10.08
CA SER A 32 0.99 -10.08 -10.29
C SER A 32 1.78 -10.03 -11.60
N ASP A 33 1.17 -9.48 -12.67
CA ASP A 33 1.81 -9.31 -13.97
C ASP A 33 2.96 -8.28 -13.87
N LYS A 34 2.79 -7.21 -13.08
CA LYS A 34 3.83 -6.18 -12.83
C LYS A 34 4.93 -6.66 -11.89
N HIS A 35 4.57 -7.44 -10.86
CA HIS A 35 5.48 -7.92 -9.82
C HIS A 35 5.49 -9.44 -9.77
N SER A 36 6.32 -10.06 -10.61
CA SER A 36 6.36 -11.52 -10.81
C SER A 36 6.67 -12.33 -9.54
N ALA A 37 7.29 -11.71 -8.53
CA ALA A 37 7.50 -12.31 -7.22
C ALA A 37 6.18 -12.65 -6.49
N PHE A 38 5.08 -11.96 -6.82
CA PHE A 38 3.78 -12.16 -6.19
C PHE A 38 2.79 -12.78 -7.16
N THR A 39 2.67 -14.11 -7.12
CA THR A 39 1.68 -14.81 -7.95
C THR A 39 0.25 -14.44 -7.56
N GLN A 40 -0.69 -14.57 -8.50
CA GLN A 40 -2.11 -14.31 -8.21
C GLN A 40 -2.63 -15.17 -7.05
N GLY A 41 -2.16 -16.43 -6.92
CA GLY A 41 -2.51 -17.32 -5.83
C GLY A 41 -2.00 -16.80 -4.47
N ALA A 42 -0.74 -16.36 -4.42
CA ALA A 42 -0.16 -15.77 -3.22
C ALA A 42 -0.91 -14.50 -2.79
N ILE A 43 -1.17 -13.59 -3.73
CA ILE A 43 -1.92 -12.35 -3.45
C ILE A 43 -3.34 -12.65 -2.96
N ARG A 44 -4.06 -13.60 -3.58
CA ARG A 44 -5.41 -13.99 -3.12
C ARG A 44 -5.39 -14.58 -1.71
N ASN A 45 -4.38 -15.38 -1.39
CA ASN A 45 -4.21 -15.90 -0.04
C ASN A 45 -3.95 -14.76 0.97
N LEU A 46 -3.06 -13.82 0.64
CA LEU A 46 -2.81 -12.65 1.50
C LEU A 46 -4.07 -11.81 1.72
N ILE A 47 -4.87 -11.59 0.68
CA ILE A 47 -6.16 -10.88 0.78
C ILE A 47 -7.15 -11.63 1.66
N PHE A 48 -7.24 -12.96 1.53
CA PHE A 48 -8.12 -13.78 2.36
C PHE A 48 -7.73 -13.73 3.84
N LEU A 49 -6.44 -13.60 4.12
CA LEU A 49 -5.88 -13.50 5.47
C LEU A 49 -5.81 -12.06 5.99
N ALA A 50 -6.32 -11.05 5.27
CA ALA A 50 -6.15 -9.64 5.60
C ALA A 50 -6.85 -9.23 6.91
N GLU A 51 -8.08 -9.72 7.13
CA GLU A 51 -8.90 -9.37 8.28
C GLU A 51 -8.87 -10.47 9.34
N SER A 52 -8.99 -10.07 10.60
CA SER A 52 -9.16 -11.01 11.72
C SER A 52 -10.48 -11.78 11.57
N ARG A 53 -10.44 -13.08 11.86
CA ARG A 53 -11.61 -13.97 11.71
C ARG A 53 -11.87 -14.75 12.99
N LYS A 54 -13.15 -14.97 13.29
CA LYS A 54 -13.59 -15.87 14.37
C LYS A 54 -13.65 -17.30 13.87
N THR A 55 -13.12 -18.23 14.65
CA THR A 55 -13.15 -19.67 14.40
C THR A 55 -13.58 -20.41 15.65
N SER A 56 -13.88 -21.71 15.53
CA SER A 56 -14.17 -22.57 16.69
C SER A 56 -13.01 -22.66 17.69
N LYS A 57 -11.78 -22.31 17.27
CA LYS A 57 -10.58 -22.28 18.11
C LYS A 57 -10.25 -20.88 18.66
N GLY A 58 -11.12 -19.89 18.44
CA GLY A 58 -10.91 -18.50 18.85
C GLY A 58 -10.70 -17.53 17.67
N ILE A 59 -10.18 -16.35 17.98
CA ILE A 59 -9.92 -15.28 17.00
C ILE A 59 -8.53 -15.50 16.39
N ILE A 60 -8.47 -15.58 15.07
CA ILE A 60 -7.23 -15.56 14.30
C ILE A 60 -7.02 -14.12 13.84
N THR A 61 -5.90 -13.52 14.26
CA THR A 61 -5.51 -12.16 13.83
C THR A 61 -5.18 -12.15 12.34
N GLY A 62 -5.67 -11.13 11.62
CA GLY A 62 -5.34 -10.92 10.21
C GLY A 62 -3.90 -10.46 10.01
N ASN A 63 -3.42 -10.50 8.76
CA ASN A 63 -2.07 -10.05 8.41
C ASN A 63 -1.95 -8.52 8.23
N GLY A 64 -3.05 -7.77 8.35
CA GLY A 64 -3.02 -6.30 8.29
C GLY A 64 -2.96 -5.70 6.88
N LEU A 65 -3.04 -6.51 5.82
CA LEU A 65 -2.97 -6.04 4.43
C LEU A 65 -4.14 -5.12 4.03
N ASN A 66 -5.20 -5.05 4.85
CA ASN A 66 -6.40 -4.22 4.60
C ASN A 66 -6.09 -2.75 4.29
N ILE A 67 -4.95 -2.21 4.76
CA ILE A 67 -4.54 -0.82 4.46
C ILE A 67 -4.31 -0.57 2.96
N ALA A 68 -3.91 -1.61 2.22
CA ALA A 68 -3.61 -1.55 0.79
C ALA A 68 -4.80 -1.97 -0.10
N LEU A 69 -5.90 -2.43 0.48
CA LEU A 69 -7.03 -2.97 -0.26
C LEU A 69 -8.09 -1.89 -0.53
N VAL A 70 -8.43 -1.68 -1.79
CA VAL A 70 -9.46 -0.72 -2.22
C VAL A 70 -10.61 -1.47 -2.88
N ARG A 71 -11.79 -1.44 -2.25
CA ARG A 71 -13.01 -2.09 -2.76
C ARG A 71 -13.93 -1.08 -3.43
N ILE A 72 -14.34 -1.38 -4.68
CA ILE A 72 -15.32 -0.60 -5.43
C ILE A 72 -16.34 -1.57 -6.04
N GLY A 73 -17.49 -1.69 -5.38
CA GLY A 73 -18.51 -2.69 -5.72
C GLY A 73 -17.94 -4.11 -5.66
N ARG A 74 -18.00 -4.84 -6.79
CA ARG A 74 -17.47 -6.20 -6.92
C ARG A 74 -15.97 -6.25 -7.25
N LYS A 75 -15.32 -5.11 -7.49
CA LYS A 75 -13.90 -5.04 -7.83
C LYS A 75 -13.07 -4.82 -6.57
N LEU A 76 -11.95 -5.52 -6.51
CA LEU A 76 -10.89 -5.33 -5.53
C LEU A 76 -9.63 -4.87 -6.25
N LEU A 77 -9.12 -3.72 -5.82
CA LEU A 77 -7.88 -3.12 -6.28
C LEU A 77 -6.87 -3.11 -5.14
N ILE A 78 -5.59 -3.10 -5.49
CA ILE A 78 -4.44 -3.03 -4.60
C ILE A 78 -3.79 -1.68 -4.84
N ASP A 79 -3.67 -0.88 -3.79
CA ASP A 79 -2.84 0.32 -3.77
C ASP A 79 -1.38 -0.11 -3.65
N GLU A 80 -0.62 0.07 -4.73
CA GLU A 80 0.74 -0.43 -4.86
C GLU A 80 1.68 0.13 -3.79
N ALA A 81 1.63 1.44 -3.55
CA ALA A 81 2.51 2.09 -2.59
C ALA A 81 2.24 1.56 -1.17
N LYS A 82 0.97 1.43 -0.80
CA LYS A 82 0.58 0.90 0.50
C LYS A 82 0.89 -0.58 0.68
N PHE A 83 0.88 -1.36 -0.40
CA PHE A 83 1.28 -2.76 -0.35
C PHE A 83 2.75 -2.90 0.04
N PHE A 84 3.64 -2.09 -0.56
CA PHE A 84 5.06 -2.10 -0.20
C PHE A 84 5.32 -1.52 1.18
N GLN A 85 4.62 -0.45 1.57
CA GLN A 85 4.66 0.05 2.95
C GLN A 85 4.29 -1.06 3.95
N TRP A 86 3.24 -1.82 3.68
CA TRP A 86 2.84 -2.95 4.52
C TRP A 86 3.94 -4.02 4.62
N ILE A 87 4.65 -4.33 3.52
CA ILE A 87 5.79 -5.27 3.53
C ILE A 87 6.89 -4.77 4.47
N ASP A 88 7.24 -3.49 4.36
CA ASP A 88 8.29 -2.88 5.19
C ASP A 88 7.92 -2.97 6.69
N GLU A 89 6.65 -2.69 7.02
CA GLU A 89 6.12 -2.83 8.38
C GLU A 89 6.22 -4.27 8.92
N GLN A 90 6.08 -5.30 8.07
CA GLN A 90 6.26 -6.69 8.50
C GLN A 90 7.71 -7.03 8.89
N GLN A 91 8.69 -6.36 8.28
CA GLN A 91 10.11 -6.59 8.59
C GLN A 91 10.51 -5.98 9.93
N GLU A 92 9.95 -4.81 10.26
CA GLU A 92 10.25 -4.12 11.50
C GLU A 92 9.59 -4.78 12.72
N ILE A 93 8.42 -5.42 12.56
CA ILE A 93 7.80 -6.23 13.62
C ILE A 93 8.63 -7.49 13.95
N SER A 94 9.43 -7.96 13.00
CA SER A 94 10.22 -9.19 13.15
C SER A 94 11.63 -8.97 13.73
N LYS A 95 12.03 -7.71 14.00
CA LYS A 95 13.27 -7.35 14.70
C LYS A 95 13.03 -7.16 16.19
#